data_AF-A0A930B0K0-F1
#
_entry.id   AF-A0A930B0K0-F1
#
_cell.length_a   1.000
_cell.length_b   1.000
_cell.length_c   1.000
_cell.angle_alpha   90.00
_cell.angle_beta   90.00
_cell.angle_gamma   90.00
#
_symmetry.space_group_name_H-M   'P 1'
#
loop_
_entity.id
_entity.type
_entity.pdbx_description
1 polymer ?
#
loop_
_entity_poly.entity_id
_entity_poly.type
_entity_poly.pdbx_seq_one_letter_code
_entity_poly.pdbx_strand_id
1 'polypeptide(L)'
;SPLTITNSTVISFEDSKASPYLIEKYEAAKSWAENIFSWGTLSKKVKLVPMTGNEGENATGIEIVETTEDGSGWSGYYLVDFVGVAGAPTQVKFLSKGPQDSKENYLYFFKDPAIWLAEILVRSAPYTVENHSSEYYRLISVGDANVWFLVKK
;
A
#
# COMPACT_ATOMS: atom_id res chain seq x y z
N SER A 1 -5.39 18.18 -9.95
CA SER A 1 -4.58 18.26 -8.72
C SER A 1 -3.97 16.90 -8.47
N PRO A 2 -2.75 16.82 -7.89
CA PRO A 2 -2.19 15.54 -7.47
C PRO A 2 -3.19 14.83 -6.54
N LEU A 3 -3.19 13.49 -6.56
CA LEU A 3 -4.02 12.68 -5.69
C LEU A 3 -3.68 13.03 -4.23
N THR A 4 -4.63 13.63 -3.50
CA THR A 4 -4.49 13.91 -2.07
C THR A 4 -5.33 12.90 -1.31
N ILE A 5 -4.69 12.09 -0.46
CA ILE A 5 -5.40 11.18 0.44
C ILE A 5 -5.84 12.00 1.66
N THR A 6 -7.10 12.46 1.64
CA THR A 6 -7.70 13.22 2.76
C THR A 6 -8.44 12.32 3.74
N ASN A 7 -8.84 11.12 3.29
CA ASN A 7 -9.46 10.07 4.07
C ASN A 7 -8.72 8.75 3.80
N SER A 8 -8.79 7.81 4.75
CA SER A 8 -8.24 6.48 4.52
C SER A 8 -8.88 5.84 3.28
N THR A 9 -8.08 5.36 2.34
CA THR A 9 -8.57 4.66 1.15
C THR A 9 -7.95 3.28 1.03
N VAL A 10 -8.61 2.37 0.32
CA VAL A 10 -8.26 0.95 0.29
C VAL A 10 -7.74 0.55 -1.08
N ILE A 11 -6.67 -0.23 -1.07
CA ILE A 11 -6.18 -1.05 -2.18
C ILE A 11 -6.57 -2.50 -1.89
N SER A 12 -7.40 -3.09 -2.75
CA SER A 12 -7.77 -4.51 -2.65
C SER A 12 -6.98 -5.35 -3.64
N PHE A 13 -6.28 -6.37 -3.15
CA PHE A 13 -5.63 -7.41 -3.97
C PHE A 13 -6.65 -8.50 -4.33
N GLU A 14 -7.67 -8.11 -5.08
CA GLU A 14 -8.74 -8.98 -5.57
C GLU A 14 -8.87 -8.81 -7.08
N ASP A 15 -9.41 -9.84 -7.75
CA ASP A 15 -9.73 -9.78 -9.17
C ASP A 15 -10.57 -8.54 -9.47
N SER A 16 -10.29 -7.89 -10.60
CA SER A 16 -10.86 -6.61 -11.04
C SER A 16 -10.51 -5.37 -10.19
N LYS A 17 -9.83 -5.52 -9.04
CA LYS A 17 -9.41 -4.41 -8.18
C LYS A 17 -7.90 -4.16 -8.21
N ALA A 18 -7.12 -5.18 -8.55
CA ALA A 18 -5.70 -5.06 -8.83
C ALA A 18 -5.31 -5.88 -10.05
N SER A 19 -4.15 -5.56 -10.61
CA SER A 19 -3.51 -6.35 -11.66
C SER A 19 -3.24 -7.78 -11.21
N PRO A 20 -3.29 -8.76 -12.14
CA PRO A 20 -2.87 -10.13 -11.85
C PRO A 20 -1.46 -10.21 -11.27
N TYR A 21 -0.55 -9.36 -11.75
CA TYR A 21 0.82 -9.25 -11.22
C TYR A 21 0.83 -8.86 -9.74
N LEU A 22 0.10 -7.81 -9.33
CA LEU A 22 0.06 -7.42 -7.91
C LEU A 22 -0.65 -8.46 -7.04
N ILE A 23 -1.67 -9.14 -7.56
CA ILE A 23 -2.33 -10.25 -6.85
C ILE A 23 -1.33 -11.38 -6.61
N GLU A 24 -0.54 -11.76 -7.62
CA GLU A 24 0.52 -12.76 -7.47
C GLU A 24 1.55 -12.35 -6.41
N LYS A 25 2.00 -11.09 -6.42
CA LYS A 25 2.95 -10.59 -5.41
C LYS A 25 2.34 -10.55 -4.02
N TYR A 26 1.07 -10.18 -3.89
CA TYR A 26 0.36 -10.27 -2.62
C TYR A 26 0.29 -11.72 -2.12
N GLU A 27 -0.10 -12.69 -2.94
CA GLU A 27 -0.20 -14.10 -2.52
C GLU A 27 1.19 -14.66 -2.15
N ALA A 28 2.26 -14.22 -2.82
CA ALA A 28 3.63 -14.56 -2.43
C ALA A 28 4.01 -13.97 -1.07
N ALA A 29 3.67 -12.69 -0.80
CA ALA A 29 3.93 -12.05 0.49
C ALA A 29 3.13 -12.73 1.62
N LYS A 30 1.87 -13.08 1.32
CA LYS A 30 0.98 -13.79 2.23
C LYS A 30 1.55 -15.17 2.56
N SER A 31 1.89 -15.97 1.55
CA SER A 31 2.48 -17.30 1.77
C SER A 31 3.79 -17.21 2.55
N TRP A 32 4.60 -16.19 2.31
CA TRP A 32 5.81 -15.95 3.09
C TRP A 32 5.48 -15.63 4.55
N ALA A 33 4.51 -14.77 4.82
CA ALA A 33 4.05 -14.46 6.17
C ALA A 33 3.53 -15.73 6.88
N GLU A 34 2.65 -16.51 6.26
CA GLU A 34 2.10 -17.76 6.83
C GLU A 34 3.20 -18.81 7.12
N ASN A 35 4.29 -18.81 6.34
CA ASN A 35 5.44 -19.69 6.59
C ASN A 35 6.32 -19.23 7.76
N ILE A 36 6.38 -17.92 8.04
CA ILE A 36 7.13 -17.39 9.19
C ILE A 36 6.26 -17.41 10.46
N PHE A 37 4.98 -17.09 10.33
CA PHE A 37 4.03 -16.89 11.42
C PHE A 37 2.95 -17.96 11.35
N SER A 38 2.92 -18.86 12.33
CA SER A 38 1.96 -19.98 12.35
C SER A 38 0.56 -19.59 12.83
N TRP A 39 0.30 -18.31 13.10
CA TRP A 39 -0.91 -17.83 13.77
C TRP A 39 -1.75 -16.87 12.94
N GLY A 40 -1.28 -16.44 11.76
CA GLY A 40 -1.96 -15.40 10.98
C GLY A 40 -1.56 -15.35 9.51
N THR A 41 -2.28 -14.52 8.78
CA THR A 41 -2.10 -14.24 7.34
C THR A 41 -2.13 -12.73 7.10
N LEU A 42 -1.57 -12.27 5.98
CA LEU A 42 -1.78 -10.90 5.54
C LEU A 42 -3.20 -10.66 5.04
N SER A 43 -3.72 -9.47 5.30
CA SER A 43 -4.98 -8.97 4.75
C SER A 43 -4.85 -8.69 3.26
N LYS A 44 -5.86 -9.11 2.48
CA LYS A 44 -6.03 -8.74 1.05
C LYS A 44 -6.25 -7.25 0.82
N LYS A 45 -6.53 -6.50 1.88
CA LYS A 45 -6.79 -5.07 1.85
C LYS A 45 -5.66 -4.33 2.56
N VAL A 46 -5.05 -3.42 1.83
CA VAL A 46 -4.09 -2.45 2.35
C VAL A 46 -4.74 -1.09 2.34
N LYS A 47 -4.49 -0.29 3.38
CA LYS A 47 -5.03 1.08 3.46
C LYS A 47 -3.94 2.10 3.26
N LEU A 48 -4.27 3.18 2.56
CA LEU A 48 -3.49 4.41 2.56
C LEU A 48 -4.14 5.33 3.60
N VAL A 49 -3.45 5.60 4.70
CA VAL A 49 -4.01 6.27 5.87
C VAL A 49 -3.23 7.55 6.17
N PRO A 50 -3.87 8.73 6.23
CA PRO A 50 -3.21 9.94 6.71
C PRO A 50 -2.73 9.76 8.15
N MET A 51 -1.47 10.07 8.43
CA MET A 51 -0.91 9.91 9.78
C MET A 51 0.26 10.86 10.02
N THR A 52 0.72 10.90 11.27
CA THR A 52 1.96 11.60 11.64
C THR A 52 3.16 10.72 11.34
N GLY A 53 4.14 11.28 10.61
CA GLY A 53 5.42 10.64 10.31
C GLY A 53 6.39 10.66 11.49
N ASN A 54 7.57 10.07 11.28
CA ASN A 54 8.57 9.86 12.34
C ASN A 54 9.16 11.17 12.87
N GLU A 55 9.17 12.23 12.06
CA GLU A 55 9.68 13.56 12.43
C GLU A 55 8.56 14.54 12.82
N GLY A 56 7.36 14.01 13.10
CA GLY A 56 6.18 14.82 13.45
C GLY A 56 5.51 15.51 12.26
N GLU A 57 5.94 15.22 11.03
CA GLU A 57 5.37 15.76 9.82
C GLU A 57 4.10 15.03 9.38
N ASN A 58 3.32 15.61 8.47
CA ASN A 58 2.22 14.88 7.83
C ASN A 58 2.80 13.83 6.88
N ALA A 59 2.34 12.59 7.01
CA ALA A 59 2.71 11.47 6.16
C ALA A 59 1.46 10.66 5.77
N THR A 60 1.65 9.67 4.91
CA THR A 60 0.64 8.63 4.68
C THR A 60 1.25 7.28 4.98
N GLY A 61 0.57 6.47 5.79
CA GLY A 61 0.93 5.08 6.01
C GLY A 61 0.29 4.18 4.98
N ILE A 62 1.08 3.31 4.37
CA ILE A 62 0.60 2.05 3.80
C ILE A 62 0.40 1.11 4.98
N GLU A 63 -0.85 0.99 5.43
CA GLU A 63 -1.27 0.08 6.48
C GLU A 63 -1.48 -1.32 5.90
N ILE A 64 -0.67 -2.26 6.37
CA ILE A 64 -0.78 -3.68 6.08
C ILE A 64 -1.16 -4.38 7.38
N VAL A 65 -2.24 -5.15 7.36
CA VAL A 65 -2.76 -5.83 8.55
C VAL A 65 -2.44 -7.31 8.45
N GLU A 66 -1.82 -7.87 9.48
CA GLU A 66 -1.81 -9.31 9.73
C GLU A 66 -3.07 -9.65 10.52
N THR A 67 -3.80 -10.69 10.11
CA THR A 67 -5.01 -11.17 10.76
C THR A 67 -4.83 -12.62 11.19
N THR A 68 -5.24 -12.93 12.41
CA THR A 68 -5.33 -14.29 12.96
C THR A 68 -6.64 -14.97 12.58
N GLU A 69 -6.74 -16.27 12.84
CA GLU A 69 -7.96 -17.05 12.61
C GLU A 69 -9.18 -16.55 13.40
N ASP A 70 -8.97 -15.98 14.59
CA ASP A 70 -10.04 -15.44 15.44
C ASP A 70 -10.50 -14.03 15.04
N GLY A 71 -9.90 -13.45 13.99
CA GLY A 71 -10.24 -12.14 13.45
C GLY A 71 -9.60 -10.97 14.21
N SER A 72 -8.75 -11.24 15.21
CA SER A 72 -7.83 -10.23 15.71
C SER A 72 -6.74 -9.93 14.68
N GLY A 73 -6.05 -8.81 14.85
CA GLY A 73 -5.04 -8.42 13.88
C GLY A 73 -4.17 -7.27 14.34
N TRP A 74 -3.06 -7.12 13.63
CA TRP A 74 -2.01 -6.18 13.95
C TRP A 74 -1.64 -5.37 12.73
N SER A 75 -1.64 -4.05 12.88
CA SER A 75 -1.32 -3.12 11.81
C SER A 75 0.17 -2.82 11.77
N GLY A 76 0.76 -2.98 10.59
CA GLY A 76 2.07 -2.46 10.22
C GLY A 76 1.93 -1.25 9.30
N TYR A 77 2.70 -0.18 9.55
CA TYR A 77 2.66 1.06 8.79
C TYR A 77 3.99 1.35 8.10
N TYR A 78 3.97 1.39 6.77
CA TYR A 78 5.08 1.85 5.94
C TYR A 78 4.81 3.27 5.44
N LEU A 79 5.63 4.23 5.84
CA LEU A 79 5.42 5.64 5.54
C LEU A 79 5.81 5.98 4.11
N VAL A 80 4.96 6.77 3.46
CA VAL A 80 5.17 7.32 2.12
C VAL A 80 4.67 8.76 2.01
N ASP A 81 5.29 9.53 1.12
CA ASP A 81 4.75 10.82 0.64
C ASP A 81 4.22 10.69 -0.79
N PHE A 82 3.08 11.33 -1.03
CA PHE A 82 2.47 11.45 -2.36
C PHE A 82 2.89 12.78 -2.99
N VAL A 83 3.71 12.71 -4.04
CA VAL A 83 4.25 13.90 -4.70
C VAL A 83 3.86 13.92 -6.17
N GLY A 84 3.39 15.06 -6.66
CA GLY A 84 3.12 15.23 -8.09
C GLY A 84 4.40 15.18 -8.92
N VAL A 85 4.31 14.73 -10.18
CA VAL A 85 5.47 14.69 -11.08
C VAL A 85 5.53 15.97 -11.93
N ALA A 86 6.68 16.64 -11.94
CA ALA A 86 6.88 17.86 -12.72
C ALA A 86 6.66 17.61 -14.22
N GLY A 87 5.84 18.44 -14.85
CA GLY A 87 5.47 18.28 -16.27
C GLY A 87 4.46 17.16 -16.57
N ALA A 88 4.03 16.38 -15.57
CA ALA A 88 3.06 15.29 -15.73
C ALA A 88 1.94 15.40 -14.67
N PRO A 89 0.92 16.25 -14.89
CA PRO A 89 -0.07 16.63 -13.87
C PRO A 89 -1.02 15.50 -13.44
N THR A 90 -1.08 14.42 -14.20
CA THR A 90 -1.88 13.22 -13.91
C THR A 90 -1.06 12.14 -13.21
N GLN A 91 0.23 12.39 -12.90
CA GLN A 91 1.09 11.41 -12.28
C GLN A 91 1.39 11.74 -10.82
N VAL A 92 1.48 10.68 -10.01
CA VAL A 92 1.86 10.75 -8.61
C VAL A 92 3.02 9.79 -8.35
N LYS A 93 4.00 10.25 -7.58
CA LYS A 93 5.11 9.45 -7.09
C LYS A 93 4.89 9.13 -5.63
N PHE A 94 5.17 7.88 -5.24
CA PHE A 94 5.22 7.48 -3.84
C PHE A 94 6.69 7.56 -3.43
N LEU A 95 7.01 8.43 -2.47
CA LEU A 95 8.36 8.54 -1.91
C LEU A 95 8.42 7.74 -0.63
N SER A 96 9.31 6.75 -0.58
CA SER A 96 9.54 5.98 0.64
C SER A 96 10.03 6.87 1.77
N LYS A 97 9.44 6.69 2.96
CA LYS A 97 9.97 7.17 4.25
C LYS A 97 10.33 6.02 5.19
N GLY A 98 10.18 4.78 4.76
CA GLY A 98 10.44 3.59 5.56
C GLY A 98 9.34 3.27 6.57
N PRO A 99 9.54 2.26 7.44
CA PRO A 99 8.61 1.93 8.51
C PRO A 99 8.39 3.09 9.49
N GLN A 100 7.17 3.21 10.02
CA GLN A 100 6.91 4.12 11.14
C GLN A 100 7.69 3.69 12.39
N ASP A 101 8.37 4.62 13.04
CA ASP A 101 9.11 4.42 14.29
C ASP A 101 8.15 4.54 15.49
N SER A 102 7.35 3.49 15.68
CA SER A 102 6.44 3.36 16.81
C SER A 102 6.55 1.97 17.40
N LYS A 103 6.54 1.88 18.73
CA LYS A 103 6.44 0.60 19.47
C LYS A 103 5.17 -0.19 19.14
N GLU A 104 4.16 0.49 18.59
CA GLU A 104 2.88 -0.09 18.17
C GLU A 104 2.88 -0.46 16.67
N ASN A 105 3.95 -0.15 15.93
CA ASN A 105 4.09 -0.55 14.54
C ASN A 105 4.51 -2.01 14.46
N TYR A 106 3.56 -2.88 14.12
CA TYR A 106 3.80 -4.32 14.05
C TYR A 106 4.63 -4.77 12.86
N LEU A 107 5.05 -3.85 11.98
CA LEU A 107 6.13 -4.15 11.02
C LEU A 107 7.37 -4.69 11.71
N TYR A 108 7.61 -4.45 13.00
CA TYR A 108 8.77 -5.05 13.70
C TYR A 108 8.74 -6.59 13.70
N PHE A 109 7.55 -7.21 13.69
CA PHE A 109 7.39 -8.66 13.82
C PHE A 109 7.29 -9.39 12.48
N PHE A 110 6.58 -8.83 11.49
CA PHE A 110 6.43 -9.40 10.13
C PHE A 110 7.06 -8.55 9.04
N LYS A 111 8.17 -7.89 9.39
CA LYS A 111 8.82 -6.85 8.59
C LYS A 111 9.00 -7.24 7.14
N ASP A 112 9.54 -8.43 6.88
CA ASP A 112 10.06 -8.73 5.55
C ASP A 112 8.96 -8.90 4.49
N PRO A 113 7.88 -9.71 4.70
CA PRO A 113 6.80 -9.81 3.71
C PRO A 113 5.98 -8.54 3.56
N ALA A 114 5.67 -7.82 4.64
CA ALA A 114 4.87 -6.60 4.56
C ALA A 114 5.65 -5.42 3.99
N ILE A 115 6.91 -5.20 4.40
CA ILE A 115 7.77 -4.18 3.79
C ILE A 115 7.99 -4.49 2.32
N TRP A 116 8.19 -5.76 1.96
CA TRP A 116 8.35 -6.13 0.56
C TRP A 116 7.12 -5.78 -0.27
N LEU A 117 5.91 -6.06 0.21
CA LEU A 117 4.67 -5.69 -0.47
C LEU A 117 4.52 -4.16 -0.60
N ALA A 118 4.81 -3.40 0.46
CA ALA A 118 4.80 -1.93 0.42
C ALA A 118 5.83 -1.38 -0.58
N GLU A 119 7.04 -1.94 -0.59
CA GLU A 119 8.13 -1.55 -1.48
C GLU A 119 7.81 -1.82 -2.95
N ILE A 120 7.03 -2.86 -3.27
CA ILE A 120 6.55 -3.07 -4.64
C ILE A 120 5.71 -1.89 -5.11
N LEU A 121 4.79 -1.40 -4.26
CA LEU A 121 3.97 -0.23 -4.56
C LEU A 121 4.82 1.03 -4.68
N VAL A 122 5.80 1.20 -3.81
CA VAL A 122 6.66 2.40 -3.82
C VAL A 122 7.59 2.42 -5.04
N ARG A 123 8.25 1.31 -5.34
CA ARG A 123 9.25 1.21 -6.42
C ARG A 123 8.64 1.23 -7.81
N SER A 124 7.37 0.86 -7.94
CA SER A 124 6.67 0.92 -9.23
C SER A 124 6.16 2.32 -9.55
N ALA A 125 6.30 3.29 -8.65
CA ALA A 125 5.98 4.69 -8.93
C ALA A 125 6.98 5.31 -9.93
N PRO A 126 6.58 6.33 -10.73
CA PRO A 126 5.32 7.05 -10.66
C PRO A 126 4.12 6.28 -11.25
N TYR A 127 2.94 6.65 -10.79
CA TYR A 127 1.66 6.13 -11.27
C TYR A 127 0.90 7.22 -12.02
N THR A 128 0.37 6.89 -13.20
CA THR A 128 -0.69 7.68 -13.83
C THR A 128 -2.00 7.42 -13.08
N VAL A 129 -2.69 8.49 -12.71
CA VAL A 129 -3.98 8.48 -12.03
C VAL A 129 -5.09 8.74 -13.05
N GLU A 130 -6.00 7.78 -13.20
CA GLU A 130 -7.11 7.83 -14.15
C GLU A 130 -8.46 7.72 -13.43
N ASN A 131 -9.47 8.38 -13.98
CA ASN A 131 -10.85 8.13 -13.56
C ASN A 131 -11.31 6.78 -14.13
N HIS A 132 -11.50 5.80 -13.27
CA HIS A 132 -11.95 4.47 -13.67
C HIS A 132 -13.48 4.33 -13.64
N SER A 133 -14.10 4.85 -12.58
CA SER A 133 -15.56 4.89 -12.43
C SER A 133 -15.99 6.08 -11.57
N SER A 134 -17.28 6.17 -11.23
CA SER A 134 -17.77 7.13 -10.24
C SER A 134 -17.15 6.92 -8.85
N GLU A 135 -16.76 5.69 -8.51
CA GLU A 135 -16.31 5.29 -7.16
C GLU A 135 -14.79 5.08 -7.05
N TYR A 136 -14.08 4.89 -8.16
CA TYR A 136 -12.66 4.52 -8.14
C TYR A 136 -11.80 5.39 -9.05
N TYR A 137 -10.61 5.71 -8.57
CA TYR A 137 -9.46 6.01 -9.40
C TYR A 137 -8.73 4.70 -9.74
N ARG A 138 -8.06 4.66 -10.90
CA ARG A 138 -7.09 3.62 -11.24
C ARG A 138 -5.71 4.24 -11.26
N LEU A 139 -4.77 3.61 -10.57
CA LEU A 139 -3.36 3.96 -10.59
C LEU A 139 -2.62 2.90 -11.41
N ILE A 140 -1.91 3.33 -12.46
CA ILE A 140 -1.15 2.46 -13.36
C ILE A 140 0.30 2.93 -13.35
N SER A 141 1.24 2.03 -13.07
CA SER A 141 2.66 2.39 -13.09
C SER A 141 3.07 2.84 -14.48
N VAL A 142 3.83 3.94 -14.54
CA VAL A 142 4.39 4.47 -15.78
C VAL A 142 5.51 3.56 -16.31
N GLY A 143 6.24 2.89 -15.41
CA GLY A 143 7.37 2.02 -15.76
C GLY A 143 6.94 0.60 -16.14
N ASP A 144 5.79 0.12 -15.63
CA ASP A 144 5.26 -1.20 -15.94
C ASP A 144 3.73 -1.23 -15.87
N ALA A 145 3.06 -1.26 -17.03
CA ALA A 145 1.61 -1.27 -17.10
C ALA A 145 0.96 -2.52 -16.47
N ASN A 146 1.73 -3.59 -16.20
CA ASN A 146 1.24 -4.73 -15.45
C ASN A 146 1.06 -4.41 -13.97
N VAL A 147 1.63 -3.32 -13.45
CA VAL A 147 1.42 -2.87 -12.08
C VAL A 147 0.31 -1.82 -12.06
N TRP A 148 -0.91 -2.25 -11.73
CA TRP A 148 -2.02 -1.34 -11.52
C TRP A 148 -2.94 -1.79 -10.39
N PHE A 149 -3.62 -0.83 -9.77
CA PHE A 149 -4.63 -1.06 -8.73
C PHE A 149 -5.69 0.04 -8.72
N LEU A 150 -6.85 -0.28 -8.16
CA LEU A 150 -7.92 0.68 -7.92
C LEU A 150 -7.83 1.24 -6.51
N VAL A 151 -8.13 2.53 -6.40
CA VAL A 151 -8.22 3.26 -5.13
C VAL A 151 -9.58 3.91 -5.07
N LYS A 152 -10.29 3.75 -3.95
CA LYS A 152 -11.61 4.35 -3.77
C LYS A 152 -11.49 5.88 -3.68
N LYS A 153 -12.41 6.60 -4.35
CA LYS A 153 -12.51 8.07 -4.29
C LYS A 153 -13.01 8.57 -2.94
#